data_AF-A0A7S4JWT3-F1
#
_entry.id   AF-A0A7S4JWT3-F1
#
_cell.length_a   1.000
_cell.length_b   1.000
_cell.length_c   1.000
_cell.angle_alpha   90.00
_cell.angle_beta   90.00
_cell.angle_gamma   90.00
#
_symmetry.space_group_name_H-M   'P 1'
#
loop_
_entity.id
_entity.type
_entity.pdbx_description
1 polymer ?
#
loop_
_entity_poly.entity_id
_entity_poly.type
_entity_poly.pdbx_seq_one_letter_code
_entity_poly.pdbx_strand_id
1 'polypeptide(L)'
;QYDRLVAADGAGSAVRAALVAEGKMKCEESYVPDCYRTIYVPMAESAGPDGAREPHHLASDRLHSFLMSNGVRMMLVPNHDRYLHGTVIFAPDKDPIAECDDSDAVMDYFRAECPRTVGKLITPEGAEDLRKRSVSRILTVRCDRMSIGSSGALLL
;
A
#
# COMPACT_ATOMS: atom_id res chain seq x y z
N GLN A 1 -11.42 -33.13 13.76
CA GLN A 1 -10.46 -33.14 14.89
C GLN A 1 -9.07 -33.01 14.29
N TYR A 2 -8.21 -32.17 14.87
CA TYR A 2 -6.83 -31.98 14.41
C TYR A 2 -5.87 -32.22 15.58
N ASP A 3 -4.66 -32.68 15.27
CA ASP A 3 -3.60 -32.88 16.27
C ASP A 3 -2.79 -31.60 16.52
N ARG A 4 -2.68 -30.75 15.49
CA ARG A 4 -2.09 -29.40 15.54
C ARG A 4 -2.81 -28.49 14.57
N LEU A 5 -2.91 -27.22 14.93
CA LEU A 5 -3.44 -26.15 14.06
C LEU A 5 -2.34 -25.11 13.85
N VAL A 6 -2.13 -24.69 12.61
CA VAL A 6 -1.31 -23.52 12.28
C VAL A 6 -2.24 -22.54 11.57
N ALA A 7 -2.47 -21.40 12.22
CA ALA A 7 -3.34 -20.36 11.73
C ALA A 7 -2.48 -19.28 11.06
N ALA A 8 -2.56 -19.22 9.73
CA ALA A 8 -1.90 -18.24 8.87
C ALA A 8 -2.95 -17.42 8.10
N ASP A 9 -4.04 -17.07 8.78
CA ASP A 9 -5.20 -16.34 8.25
C ASP A 9 -5.06 -14.81 8.37
N GLY A 10 -3.85 -14.34 8.67
CA GLY A 10 -3.43 -12.95 8.54
C GLY A 10 -3.96 -12.00 9.62
N ALA A 11 -3.89 -10.70 9.34
CA ALA A 11 -4.21 -9.66 10.31
C ALA A 11 -5.65 -9.76 10.85
N GLY A 12 -6.60 -10.29 10.06
CA GLY A 12 -8.00 -10.52 10.45
C GLY A 12 -8.28 -11.94 10.99
N SER A 13 -7.29 -12.60 11.58
CA SER A 13 -7.37 -14.01 12.01
C SER A 13 -8.61 -14.35 12.83
N ALA A 14 -9.43 -15.28 12.31
CA ALA A 14 -10.61 -15.81 12.99
C ALA A 14 -10.21 -16.74 14.14
N VAL A 15 -9.08 -17.46 13.98
CA VAL A 15 -8.54 -18.33 15.03
C VAL A 15 -8.07 -17.49 16.22
N ARG A 16 -7.34 -16.40 15.97
CA ARG A 16 -6.94 -15.46 17.03
C ARG A 16 -8.16 -14.92 17.76
N ALA A 17 -9.18 -14.45 17.03
CA ALA A 17 -10.39 -13.92 17.62
C ALA A 17 -11.09 -14.93 18.55
N ALA A 18 -11.18 -16.20 18.12
CA ALA A 18 -11.73 -17.28 18.94
C ALA A 18 -10.90 -17.54 20.21
N LEU A 19 -9.57 -17.61 20.09
CA LEU A 19 -8.67 -17.83 21.24
C LEU A 19 -8.71 -16.68 22.26
N VAL A 20 -8.85 -15.44 21.80
CA VAL A 20 -9.05 -14.26 22.66
C VAL A 20 -10.41 -14.36 23.37
N ALA A 21 -11.48 -14.68 22.64
CA ALA A 21 -12.83 -14.83 23.22
C ALA A 21 -12.90 -15.95 24.27
N GLU A 22 -12.13 -17.03 24.10
CA GLU A 22 -11.99 -18.11 25.07
C GLU A 22 -11.04 -17.79 26.23
N GLY A 23 -10.44 -16.60 26.27
CA GLY A 23 -9.49 -16.19 27.32
C GLY A 23 -8.17 -16.94 27.29
N LYS A 24 -7.87 -17.66 26.20
CA LYS A 24 -6.63 -18.45 26.05
C LYS A 24 -5.43 -17.58 25.69
N MET A 25 -5.66 -16.39 25.13
CA MET A 25 -4.63 -15.42 24.81
C MET A 25 -5.14 -13.99 25.01
N LYS A 26 -4.20 -13.04 25.12
CA LYS A 26 -4.52 -11.62 25.13
C LYS A 26 -3.92 -10.98 23.90
N CYS A 27 -4.74 -10.27 23.13
CA CYS A 27 -4.28 -9.45 22.03
C CYS A 27 -4.88 -8.05 22.13
N GLU A 28 -4.11 -7.09 21.67
CA GLU A 28 -4.54 -5.72 21.44
C GLU A 28 -4.42 -5.39 19.95
N GLU A 29 -5.36 -4.60 19.47
CA GLU A 29 -5.42 -4.10 18.10
C GLU A 29 -5.43 -2.57 18.16
N SER A 30 -4.48 -1.93 17.48
CA SER A 30 -4.44 -0.47 17.37
C SER A 30 -4.26 -0.05 15.92
N TYR A 31 -5.14 0.85 15.49
CA TYR A 31 -5.03 1.45 14.16
C TYR A 31 -3.99 2.56 14.18
N VAL A 32 -3.09 2.52 13.21
CA VAL A 32 -2.23 3.66 12.92
C VAL A 32 -3.11 4.76 12.29
N PRO A 33 -2.87 6.05 12.61
CA PRO A 33 -3.68 7.13 12.06
C PRO A 33 -3.66 7.18 10.52
N ASP A 34 -2.52 6.88 9.91
CA ASP A 34 -2.38 6.92 8.46
C ASP A 34 -3.24 5.87 7.75
N CYS A 35 -3.78 6.29 6.61
CA CYS A 35 -4.44 5.49 5.61
C CYS A 35 -3.55 5.35 4.37
N TYR A 36 -3.90 4.43 3.47
CA TYR A 36 -3.24 4.36 2.18
C TYR A 36 -4.15 3.91 1.02
N ARG A 37 -3.75 4.22 -0.21
CA ARG A 37 -4.26 3.62 -1.44
C ARG A 37 -3.11 3.03 -2.24
N THR A 38 -3.37 1.94 -2.97
CA THR A 38 -2.37 1.33 -3.87
C THR A 38 -2.37 2.04 -5.23
N ILE A 39 -1.18 2.37 -5.72
CA ILE A 39 -0.94 2.98 -7.03
C ILE A 39 0.00 2.10 -7.86
N TYR A 40 -0.23 2.09 -9.17
CA TYR A 40 0.66 1.47 -10.15
C TYR A 40 1.07 2.53 -11.15
N VAL A 41 2.38 2.71 -11.32
CA VAL A 41 2.94 3.70 -12.23
C VAL A 41 3.78 2.95 -13.25
N PRO A 42 3.51 3.07 -14.56
CA PRO A 42 4.34 2.41 -15.55
C PRO A 42 5.77 2.94 -15.49
N MET A 43 6.75 2.05 -15.63
CA MET A 43 8.12 2.47 -15.91
C MET A 43 8.17 2.97 -17.35
N ALA A 44 8.64 4.21 -17.56
CA ALA A 44 8.94 4.68 -18.91
C ALA A 44 9.99 3.75 -19.55
N GLU A 45 9.78 3.38 -20.81
CA GLU A 45 10.76 2.58 -21.53
C GLU A 45 12.09 3.34 -21.61
N SER A 46 13.14 2.68 -21.13
CA SER A 46 14.46 3.25 -20.82
C SER A 46 15.30 3.63 -22.03
N ALA A 47 14.77 4.28 -23.06
CA ALA A 47 15.57 4.95 -24.09
C ALA A 47 14.65 5.73 -25.04
N GLY A 48 14.95 7.02 -25.26
CA GLY A 48 14.54 7.65 -26.51
C GLY A 48 15.16 6.93 -27.71
N PRO A 49 14.68 7.16 -28.94
CA PRO A 49 15.18 6.51 -30.15
C PRO A 49 16.71 6.60 -30.35
N ASP A 50 17.37 7.56 -29.69
CA ASP A 50 18.82 7.79 -29.75
C ASP A 50 19.61 7.21 -28.55
N GLY A 51 18.99 6.37 -27.71
CA GLY A 51 19.63 5.81 -26.50
C GLY A 51 19.79 6.82 -25.36
N ALA A 52 19.33 8.06 -25.54
CA ALA A 52 19.26 9.05 -24.47
C ALA A 52 18.19 8.65 -23.45
N ARG A 53 18.55 8.62 -22.16
CA ARG A 53 17.56 8.51 -21.08
C ARG A 53 16.79 9.83 -21.03
N GLU A 54 15.49 9.78 -21.31
CA GLU A 54 14.61 10.93 -21.06
C GLU A 54 14.74 11.36 -19.58
N PRO A 55 14.77 12.67 -19.28
CA PRO A 55 15.04 13.21 -17.95
C PRO A 55 13.94 12.93 -16.90
N HIS A 56 12.93 12.12 -17.25
CA HIS A 56 11.74 11.83 -16.45
C HIS A 56 11.69 10.40 -15.90
N HIS A 57 12.81 9.68 -15.94
CA HIS A 57 12.85 8.26 -15.58
C HIS A 57 13.09 8.05 -14.09
N LEU A 58 12.21 7.26 -13.47
CA LEU A 58 12.48 6.64 -12.17
C LEU A 58 13.38 5.43 -12.38
N ALA A 59 14.45 5.32 -11.58
CA ALA A 59 15.39 4.20 -11.67
C ALA A 59 14.68 2.86 -11.39
N SER A 60 14.83 1.88 -12.28
CA SER A 60 14.11 0.60 -12.24
C SER A 60 14.61 -0.36 -11.15
N ASP A 61 15.68 -0.01 -10.44
CA ASP A 61 16.33 -0.83 -9.41
C ASP A 61 16.31 -0.17 -8.02
N ARG A 62 15.52 0.90 -7.85
CA ARG A 62 15.47 1.67 -6.61
C ARG A 62 14.05 1.83 -6.09
N LEU A 63 13.94 1.87 -4.77
CA LEU A 63 12.75 2.40 -4.11
C LEU A 63 12.71 3.92 -4.32
N HIS A 64 11.54 4.43 -4.68
CA HIS A 64 11.30 5.87 -4.80
C HIS A 64 10.37 6.33 -3.70
N SER A 65 10.71 7.43 -3.05
CA SER A 65 9.89 8.03 -2.00
C SER A 65 9.67 9.50 -2.32
N PHE A 66 8.42 9.94 -2.18
CA PHE A 66 7.99 11.30 -2.44
C PHE A 66 7.27 11.84 -1.21
N LEU A 67 7.61 13.06 -0.83
CA LEU A 67 6.84 13.85 0.13
C LEU A 67 6.08 14.91 -0.65
N MET A 68 4.76 14.83 -0.60
CA MET A 68 3.83 15.73 -1.26
C MET A 68 3.25 16.71 -0.23
N SER A 69 2.51 17.69 -0.71
CA SER A 69 1.83 18.67 0.12
C SER A 69 0.94 18.00 1.18
N ASN A 70 0.67 18.72 2.28
CA ASN A 70 -0.22 18.28 3.35
C ASN A 70 0.20 16.97 4.05
N GLY A 71 1.48 16.62 3.98
CA GLY A 71 2.03 15.43 4.65
C GLY A 71 1.69 14.11 3.95
N VAL A 72 1.13 14.17 2.74
CA VAL A 72 0.91 12.99 1.91
C VAL A 72 2.26 12.45 1.45
N ARG A 73 2.43 11.13 1.50
CA ARG A 73 3.67 10.45 1.13
C ARG A 73 3.36 9.41 0.07
N MET A 74 4.30 9.17 -0.83
CA MET A 74 4.18 8.09 -1.80
C MET A 74 5.46 7.28 -1.82
N MET A 75 5.32 5.96 -1.78
CA MET A 75 6.43 5.03 -1.94
C MET A 75 6.15 4.14 -3.15
N LEU A 76 7.13 4.01 -4.03
CA LEU A 76 7.07 3.17 -5.22
C LEU A 76 8.24 2.18 -5.20
N VAL A 77 7.93 0.92 -5.51
CA VAL A 77 8.90 -0.19 -5.55
C VAL A 77 8.87 -0.80 -6.95
N PRO A 78 10.03 -1.06 -7.58
CA PRO A 78 10.08 -1.74 -8.85
C PRO A 78 9.52 -3.15 -8.78
N ASN A 79 8.76 -3.54 -9.81
CA ASN A 79 8.26 -4.89 -9.99
C ASN A 79 8.64 -5.44 -11.38
N HIS A 80 8.54 -6.77 -11.54
CA HIS A 80 8.95 -7.48 -12.75
C HIS A 80 8.05 -7.21 -13.98
N ASP A 81 6.87 -6.63 -13.78
CA ASP A 81 5.83 -6.41 -14.78
C ASP A 81 5.95 -5.07 -15.55
N ARG A 82 7.09 -4.38 -15.43
CA ARG A 82 7.33 -3.02 -15.95
C ARG A 82 6.51 -1.93 -15.26
N TYR A 83 5.89 -2.21 -14.12
CA TYR A 83 5.29 -1.20 -13.27
C TYR A 83 6.10 -0.99 -11.99
N LEU A 84 6.04 0.23 -11.48
CA LEU A 84 6.32 0.52 -10.10
C LEU A 84 5.03 0.33 -9.30
N HIS A 85 5.09 -0.53 -8.29
CA HIS A 85 3.98 -0.79 -7.37
C HIS A 85 4.18 0.07 -6.14
N GLY A 86 3.12 0.71 -5.66
CA GLY A 86 3.30 1.66 -4.57
C GLY A 86 2.07 1.94 -3.75
N THR A 87 2.28 2.79 -2.75
CA THR A 87 1.26 3.25 -1.83
C THR A 87 1.31 4.76 -1.71
N VAL A 88 0.16 5.40 -1.82
CA VAL A 88 -0.06 6.80 -1.43
C VAL A 88 -0.60 6.77 -0.01
N ILE A 89 0.14 7.35 0.95
CA ILE A 89 -0.10 7.31 2.39
C ILE A 89 -0.46 8.71 2.87
N PHE A 90 -1.53 8.83 3.65
CA PHE A 90 -2.08 10.12 4.08
C PHE A 90 -2.82 10.00 5.42
N ALA A 91 -2.95 11.12 6.13
CA ALA A 91 -3.85 11.20 7.28
C ALA A 91 -5.32 11.10 6.83
N PRO A 92 -6.27 10.61 7.66
CA PRO A 92 -7.63 10.29 7.22
C PRO A 92 -8.42 11.47 6.63
N ASP A 93 -8.12 12.70 7.06
CA ASP A 93 -8.73 13.95 6.57
C ASP A 93 -7.94 14.60 5.42
N LYS A 94 -6.92 13.90 4.90
CA LYS A 94 -5.98 14.38 3.87
C LYS A 94 -5.89 13.42 2.69
N ASP A 95 -6.96 12.68 2.37
CA ASP A 95 -7.00 11.89 1.14
C ASP A 95 -6.78 12.83 -0.06
N PRO A 96 -5.67 12.70 -0.80
CA PRO A 96 -5.29 13.65 -1.83
C PRO A 96 -6.25 13.67 -3.02
N ILE A 97 -7.07 12.63 -3.18
CA ILE A 97 -7.94 12.45 -4.34
C ILE A 97 -9.40 12.19 -3.96
N ALA A 98 -9.79 12.44 -2.71
CA ALA A 98 -11.17 12.24 -2.25
C ALA A 98 -12.17 13.07 -3.07
N GLU A 99 -11.79 14.28 -3.45
CA GLU A 99 -12.62 15.21 -4.22
C GLU A 99 -12.37 15.12 -5.75
N CYS A 100 -11.59 14.14 -6.20
CA CYS A 100 -11.38 13.92 -7.64
C CYS A 100 -12.54 13.11 -8.22
N ASP A 101 -13.35 13.72 -9.08
CA ASP A 101 -14.52 13.08 -9.69
C ASP A 101 -14.16 12.10 -10.82
N ASP A 102 -13.01 12.30 -11.47
CA ASP A 102 -12.58 11.55 -12.64
C ASP A 102 -11.06 11.33 -12.69
N SER A 103 -10.60 10.62 -13.74
CA SER A 103 -9.19 10.35 -13.97
C SER A 103 -8.36 11.60 -14.24
N ASP A 104 -8.94 12.62 -14.88
CA ASP A 104 -8.22 13.84 -15.26
C ASP A 104 -7.88 14.66 -14.02
N ALA A 105 -8.82 14.81 -13.08
CA ALA A 105 -8.58 15.45 -11.79
C ALA A 105 -7.48 14.75 -10.97
N VAL A 106 -7.45 13.41 -10.98
CA VAL A 106 -6.39 12.64 -10.32
C VAL A 106 -5.03 12.87 -11.01
N MET A 107 -4.98 12.85 -12.34
CA MET A 107 -3.74 13.12 -13.08
C MET A 107 -3.24 14.54 -12.82
N ASP A 108 -4.13 15.53 -12.78
CA ASP A 108 -3.78 16.92 -12.51
C ASP A 108 -3.19 17.11 -11.10
N TYR A 109 -3.71 16.39 -10.10
CA TYR A 109 -3.08 16.33 -8.78
C TYR A 109 -1.62 15.87 -8.86
N PHE A 110 -1.34 14.74 -9.53
CA PHE A 110 0.04 14.23 -9.64
C PHE A 110 0.93 15.07 -10.55
N ARG A 111 0.38 15.77 -11.55
CA ARG A 111 1.11 16.75 -12.36
C ARG A 111 1.52 17.96 -11.54
N ALA A 112 0.70 18.39 -10.58
CA ALA A 112 1.04 19.48 -9.67
C ALA A 112 2.10 19.05 -8.63
N GLU A 113 1.89 17.89 -7.99
CA GLU A 113 2.73 17.43 -6.86
C GLU A 113 4.04 16.77 -7.31
N CYS A 114 4.03 16.06 -8.44
CA CYS A 114 5.18 15.29 -8.97
C CYS A 114 5.41 15.56 -10.48
N PRO A 115 5.56 16.83 -10.92
CA PRO A 115 5.53 17.24 -12.33
C PRO A 115 6.60 16.60 -13.22
N ARG A 116 7.72 16.14 -12.63
CA ARG A 116 8.87 15.60 -13.37
C ARG A 116 8.94 14.08 -13.34
N THR A 117 8.10 13.42 -12.54
CA THR A 117 8.13 11.98 -12.29
C THR A 117 6.72 11.40 -12.49
N VAL A 118 6.01 11.07 -11.40
CA VAL A 118 4.72 10.38 -11.45
C VAL A 118 3.68 11.16 -12.25
N GLY A 119 3.67 12.50 -12.20
CA GLY A 119 2.76 13.32 -12.99
C GLY A 119 2.92 13.18 -14.52
N LYS A 120 4.06 12.67 -14.99
CA LYS A 120 4.30 12.35 -16.41
C LYS A 120 4.07 10.88 -16.75
N LEU A 121 4.09 10.01 -15.74
CA LEU A 121 4.04 8.55 -15.92
C LEU A 121 2.65 7.99 -15.66
N ILE A 122 1.84 8.64 -14.82
CA ILE A 122 0.49 8.19 -14.53
C ILE A 122 -0.37 8.22 -15.81
N THR A 123 -1.08 7.13 -16.07
CA THR A 123 -2.00 7.00 -17.22
C THR A 123 -3.44 7.27 -16.78
N PRO A 124 -4.36 7.58 -17.71
CA PRO A 124 -5.78 7.71 -17.40
C PRO A 124 -6.35 6.45 -16.73
N GLU A 125 -5.97 5.25 -17.20
CA GLU A 125 -6.43 4.01 -16.58
C GLU A 125 -5.90 3.85 -15.16
N GLY A 126 -4.60 4.13 -14.93
CA GLY A 126 -3.99 4.05 -13.61
C GLY A 126 -4.58 5.05 -12.60
N ALA A 127 -4.94 6.25 -13.09
CA ALA A 127 -5.62 7.29 -12.31
C ALA A 127 -7.04 6.86 -11.92
N GLU A 128 -7.82 6.34 -12.86
CA GLU A 128 -9.17 5.84 -12.58
C GLU A 128 -9.16 4.64 -11.63
N ASP A 129 -8.20 3.74 -11.80
CA ASP A 129 -7.95 2.62 -10.91
C ASP A 129 -7.67 3.07 -9.47
N LEU A 130 -6.79 4.06 -9.30
CA LEU A 130 -6.45 4.61 -7.99
C LEU A 130 -7.68 5.24 -7.32
N ARG A 131 -8.50 5.97 -8.08
CA ARG A 131 -9.76 6.59 -7.63
C ARG A 131 -10.76 5.55 -7.12
N LYS A 132 -10.91 4.45 -7.87
CA LYS A 132 -11.83 3.34 -7.54
C LYS A 132 -11.38 2.47 -6.36
N ARG A 133 -10.08 2.35 -6.10
CA ARG A 133 -9.57 1.53 -4.98
C ARG A 133 -10.04 2.08 -3.64
N SER A 134 -10.54 1.24 -2.75
CA SER A 134 -10.90 1.66 -1.40
C SER A 134 -9.69 2.19 -0.63
N VAL A 135 -9.90 3.18 0.23
CA VAL A 135 -8.91 3.58 1.23
C VAL A 135 -8.68 2.42 2.21
N SER A 136 -7.42 2.03 2.36
CA SER A 136 -6.99 0.97 3.28
C SER A 136 -6.47 1.56 4.59
N ARG A 137 -6.63 0.81 5.68
CA ARG A 137 -6.13 1.16 7.03
C ARG A 137 -4.97 0.28 7.43
N ILE A 138 -4.12 0.81 8.30
CA ILE A 138 -2.98 0.08 8.86
C ILE A 138 -3.30 -0.29 10.31
N LEU A 139 -3.15 -1.57 10.64
CA LEU A 139 -3.41 -2.11 11.98
C LEU A 139 -2.14 -2.72 12.55
N THR A 140 -1.87 -2.44 13.82
CA THR A 140 -0.91 -3.18 14.64
C THR A 140 -1.68 -4.16 15.51
N VAL A 141 -1.33 -5.44 15.44
CA VAL A 141 -1.82 -6.47 16.34
C VAL A 141 -0.67 -6.91 17.22
N ARG A 142 -0.84 -6.87 18.54
CA ARG A 142 0.12 -7.41 19.50
C ARG A 142 -0.57 -8.45 20.35
N CYS A 143 0.02 -9.64 20.43
CA CYS A 143 -0.46 -10.71 21.30
C CYS A 143 0.60 -11.03 22.34
N ASP A 144 0.17 -11.47 23.53
CA ASP A 144 1.07 -11.87 24.61
C ASP A 144 1.81 -13.19 24.34
N ARG A 145 1.31 -13.97 23.38
CA ARG A 145 1.88 -15.25 22.91
C ARG A 145 1.41 -15.58 21.51
N MET A 146 2.16 -16.44 20.82
CA MET A 146 1.84 -16.93 19.47
C MET A 146 1.49 -18.43 19.42
N SER A 147 1.50 -19.12 20.58
CA SER A 147 1.15 -20.55 20.66
C SER A 147 0.38 -20.86 21.95
N ILE A 148 -0.45 -21.91 21.91
CA ILE A 148 -1.28 -22.35 23.06
C ILE A 148 -1.07 -23.84 23.35
N GLY A 149 -0.31 -24.14 24.40
CA GLY A 149 -0.01 -25.51 24.83
C GLY A 149 0.99 -26.23 23.91
N SER A 150 1.42 -27.44 24.32
CA SER A 150 2.40 -28.24 23.58
C SER A 150 1.84 -28.89 22.29
N SER A 151 0.51 -28.86 22.12
CA SER A 151 -0.21 -29.47 20.99
C SER A 151 -1.10 -28.48 20.22
N GLY A 152 -1.21 -27.21 20.65
CA GLY A 152 -2.29 -26.32 20.21
C GLY A 152 -1.82 -25.05 19.49
N ALA A 153 -2.56 -24.74 18.42
CA ALA A 153 -2.60 -23.50 17.63
C ALA A 153 -1.33 -22.62 17.65
N LEU A 154 -0.55 -22.65 16.57
CA LEU A 154 0.45 -21.62 16.25
C LEU A 154 -0.21 -20.52 15.42
N LEU A 155 -0.10 -19.27 15.83
CA LEU A 155 -0.48 -18.11 15.02
C LEU A 155 0.76 -17.58 14.29
N LEU A 156 0.63 -17.39 12.98
CA LEU A 156 1.66 -16.78 12.12
C LEU A 156 1.20 -15.40 11.64
#